data_AF-A0A1J7GKM3-F1
#
_entry.id   AF-A0A1J7GKM3-F1
#
_cell.length_a   1.000
_cell.length_b   1.000
_cell.length_c   1.000
_cell.angle_alpha   90.00
_cell.angle_beta   90.00
_cell.angle_gamma   90.00
#
_symmetry.space_group_name_H-M   'P 1'
#
loop_
_entity.id
_entity.type
_entity.pdbx_description
1 polymer ?
#
loop_
_entity_poly.entity_id
_entity_poly.type
_entity_poly.pdbx_seq_one_letter_code
_entity_poly.pdbx_strand_id
1 'polypeptide(L)'
;MLKSASHNVTTFDLAASGINPKQVQEIGSISEYYEPLLKLLESLPQEEKVILVGHSLGGVSMSVAMERFPEKISVAIFVTAYVISENLTYLDLLQELGKSAGSSMDTQFFFFDGPNKPATARLIGPKFMASKMYQLSPPEVLQPNEMRVNGSNSATMRSETSSE
;
A
#
# COMPACT_ATOMS: atom_id res chain seq x y z
N MET A 1 18.63 10.71 3.75
CA MET A 1 19.31 11.69 2.88
C MET A 1 18.35 12.73 2.27
N LEU A 2 17.40 13.28 3.02
CA LEU A 2 16.59 14.45 2.61
C LEU A 2 16.63 15.53 3.69
N LYS A 3 16.46 15.09 4.95
CA LYS A 3 16.72 15.90 6.14
C LYS A 3 18.14 16.50 6.18
N SER A 4 19.14 15.75 5.71
CA SER A 4 20.53 16.21 5.61
C SER A 4 20.74 17.31 4.56
N ALA A 5 19.84 17.38 3.57
CA ALA A 5 19.80 18.45 2.58
C ALA A 5 18.85 19.60 3.01
N SER A 6 18.52 19.67 4.31
CA SER A 6 17.65 20.71 4.90
C SER A 6 16.22 20.72 4.37
N HIS A 7 15.72 19.59 3.85
CA HIS A 7 14.30 19.43 3.54
C HIS A 7 13.51 18.98 4.77
N ASN A 8 12.33 19.57 4.98
CA ASN A 8 11.35 19.01 5.91
C ASN A 8 10.76 17.74 5.29
N VAL A 9 10.73 16.65 6.06
CA VAL A 9 10.25 15.34 5.59
C VAL A 9 9.37 14.73 6.66
N THR A 10 8.12 14.50 6.27
CA THR A 10 7.14 13.79 7.08
C THR A 10 6.92 12.41 6.49
N THR A 11 7.16 11.39 7.29
CA THR A 11 6.71 10.03 7.03
C THR A 11 5.52 9.75 7.93
N PHE A 12 4.46 9.17 7.38
CA PHE A 12 3.24 8.88 8.12
C PHE A 12 2.77 7.48 7.77
N ASP A 13 1.98 6.90 8.67
CA ASP A 13 1.37 5.60 8.47
C ASP A 13 -0.05 5.75 7.96
N LEU A 14 -0.36 5.05 6.87
CA LEU A 14 -1.75 4.82 6.44
C LEU A 14 -2.47 3.93 7.44
N ALA A 15 -3.79 3.80 7.30
CA ALA A 15 -4.54 2.98 8.24
C ALA A 15 -4.07 1.52 8.16
N ALA A 16 -3.97 0.86 9.31
CA ALA A 16 -3.42 -0.49 9.43
C ALA A 16 -1.99 -0.70 8.89
N SER A 17 -1.19 0.37 8.80
CA SER A 17 0.22 0.33 8.42
C SER A 17 1.12 0.79 9.57
N GLY A 18 2.37 0.32 9.61
CA GLY A 18 3.37 0.77 10.58
C GLY A 18 2.91 0.66 12.04
N ILE A 19 2.85 1.79 12.75
CA ILE A 19 2.38 1.87 14.14
C ILE A 19 0.92 2.33 14.26
N ASN A 20 0.19 2.43 13.15
CA ASN A 20 -1.24 2.75 13.18
C ASN A 20 -2.01 1.69 14.00
N PRO A 21 -2.92 2.08 14.90
CA PRO A 21 -3.57 1.14 15.81
C PRO A 21 -4.68 0.30 15.16
N LYS A 22 -5.23 0.72 14.00
CA LYS A 22 -6.24 -0.09 13.30
C LYS A 22 -5.60 -1.39 12.81
N GLN A 23 -6.29 -2.50 12.94
CA GLN A 23 -5.88 -3.74 12.29
C GLN A 23 -6.46 -3.83 10.88
N VAL A 24 -5.87 -4.68 10.04
CA VAL A 24 -6.28 -4.81 8.63
C VAL A 24 -7.75 -5.23 8.50
N GLN A 25 -8.25 -6.11 9.37
CA GLN A 25 -9.66 -6.51 9.36
C GLN A 25 -10.64 -5.41 9.79
N GLU A 26 -10.15 -4.32 10.38
CA GLU A 26 -10.97 -3.16 10.77
C GLU A 26 -11.11 -2.16 9.62
N ILE A 27 -10.41 -2.36 8.49
CA ILE A 27 -10.48 -1.49 7.32
C ILE A 27 -11.58 -2.01 6.38
N GLY A 28 -12.75 -1.36 6.42
CA GLY A 28 -13.90 -1.75 5.60
C GLY A 28 -13.90 -1.17 4.18
N SER A 29 -12.99 -0.23 3.87
CA SER A 29 -12.95 0.43 2.57
C SER A 29 -11.56 0.99 2.25
N ILE A 30 -11.26 1.14 0.95
CA ILE A 30 -10.03 1.82 0.52
C ILE A 30 -9.98 3.28 1.01
N SER A 31 -11.14 3.91 1.26
CA SER A 31 -11.19 5.26 1.79
C SER A 31 -10.69 5.40 3.21
N GLU A 32 -10.95 4.41 4.06
CA GLU A 32 -10.37 4.38 5.40
C GLU A 32 -8.87 4.15 5.37
N TYR A 33 -8.37 3.38 4.39
CA TYR A 33 -6.95 3.15 4.21
C TYR A 33 -6.18 4.46 3.96
N TYR A 34 -6.67 5.31 3.04
CA TYR A 34 -6.02 6.59 2.71
C TYR A 34 -6.41 7.78 3.60
N GLU A 35 -7.34 7.61 4.54
CA GLU A 35 -7.83 8.67 5.42
C GLU A 35 -6.70 9.46 6.14
N PRO A 36 -5.65 8.82 6.69
CA PRO A 36 -4.57 9.55 7.36
C PRO A 36 -3.85 10.55 6.45
N LEU A 37 -3.67 10.24 5.17
CA LEU A 37 -3.07 11.16 4.20
C LEU A 37 -3.99 12.37 3.97
N LEU A 38 -5.29 12.15 3.82
CA LEU A 38 -6.23 13.25 3.59
C LEU A 38 -6.30 14.19 4.80
N LYS A 39 -6.34 13.64 6.03
CA LYS A 39 -6.29 14.44 7.27
C LYS A 39 -4.99 15.24 7.39
N LEU A 40 -3.86 14.65 7.02
CA LEU A 40 -2.58 15.34 7.00
C LEU A 40 -2.63 16.56 6.08
N LEU A 41 -3.10 16.38 4.83
CA LEU A 41 -3.20 17.48 3.87
C LEU A 41 -4.23 18.53 4.29
N GLU A 42 -5.38 18.10 4.82
CA GLU A 42 -6.40 19.01 5.35
C GLU A 42 -5.84 19.92 6.44
N SER A 43 -4.99 19.38 7.32
CA SER A 43 -4.36 20.13 8.42
C SER A 43 -3.31 21.16 8.01
N LEU A 44 -2.82 21.12 6.77
CA LEU A 44 -1.81 22.07 6.30
C LEU A 44 -2.42 23.48 6.13
N PRO A 45 -1.66 24.55 6.42
CA PRO A 45 -2.03 25.92 6.05
C PRO A 45 -2.35 26.05 4.56
N GLN A 46 -3.20 27.01 4.19
CA GLN A 46 -3.66 27.18 2.81
C GLN A 46 -2.52 27.56 1.84
N GLU A 47 -1.51 28.27 2.33
CA GLU A 47 -0.35 28.72 1.55
C GLU A 47 0.75 27.65 1.46
N GLU A 48 0.66 26.57 2.25
CA GLU A 48 1.66 25.53 2.29
C GLU A 48 1.39 24.47 1.21
N LYS A 49 2.43 24.16 0.42
CA LYS A 49 2.39 23.09 -0.57
C LYS A 49 3.43 22.03 -0.27
N VAL A 50 3.08 20.78 -0.51
CA VAL A 50 3.96 19.64 -0.30
C VAL A 50 4.37 18.97 -1.61
N ILE A 51 5.45 18.19 -1.55
CA ILE A 51 5.78 17.20 -2.57
C ILE A 51 5.30 15.86 -2.03
N LEU A 52 4.37 15.22 -2.72
CA LEU A 52 3.92 13.88 -2.37
C LEU A 52 4.75 12.84 -3.09
N VAL A 53 5.20 11.82 -2.36
CA VAL A 53 5.96 10.69 -2.91
C VAL A 53 5.26 9.41 -2.50
N GLY A 54 4.83 8.62 -3.47
CA GLY A 54 4.00 7.44 -3.26
C GLY A 54 4.66 6.24 -3.89
N HIS A 55 4.77 5.18 -3.11
CA HIS A 55 5.35 3.92 -3.54
C HIS A 55 4.27 2.85 -3.64
N SER A 56 4.29 2.04 -4.70
CA SER A 56 3.38 0.89 -4.86
C SER A 56 1.90 1.27 -4.67
N LEU A 57 1.18 0.62 -3.74
CA LEU A 57 -0.22 0.92 -3.41
C LEU A 57 -0.44 2.35 -2.90
N GLY A 58 0.60 3.01 -2.37
CA GLY A 58 0.52 4.42 -1.93
C GLY A 58 0.18 5.39 -3.06
N GLY A 59 0.41 5.01 -4.32
CA GLY A 59 -0.02 5.81 -5.47
C GLY A 59 -1.55 5.98 -5.55
N VAL A 60 -2.33 4.97 -5.14
CA VAL A 60 -3.80 5.06 -5.11
C VAL A 60 -4.25 6.14 -4.13
N SER A 61 -3.66 6.15 -2.93
CA SER A 61 -3.91 7.17 -1.91
C SER A 61 -3.54 8.56 -2.42
N MET A 62 -2.43 8.68 -3.15
CA MET A 62 -2.00 9.94 -3.74
C MET A 62 -2.90 10.44 -4.87
N SER A 63 -3.37 9.57 -5.76
CA SER A 63 -4.33 9.95 -6.81
C SER A 63 -5.58 10.61 -6.21
N VAL A 64 -6.12 10.04 -5.12
CA VAL A 64 -7.27 10.63 -4.42
C VAL A 64 -6.92 11.95 -3.75
N ALA A 65 -5.73 12.05 -3.15
CA ALA A 65 -5.25 13.29 -2.54
C ALA A 65 -5.07 14.42 -3.56
N MET A 66 -4.57 14.11 -4.75
CA MET A 66 -4.40 15.07 -5.85
C MET A 66 -5.73 15.62 -6.34
N GLU A 67 -6.77 14.78 -6.40
CA GLU A 67 -8.11 15.22 -6.77
C GLU A 67 -8.75 16.11 -5.69
N ARG A 68 -8.53 15.79 -4.41
CA ARG A 68 -9.17 16.49 -3.29
C ARG A 68 -8.45 17.77 -2.84
N PHE A 69 -7.13 17.82 -2.96
CA PHE A 69 -6.30 18.93 -2.48
C PHE A 69 -5.29 19.39 -3.54
N PRO A 70 -5.71 19.65 -4.80
CA PRO A 70 -4.78 20.03 -5.87
C PRO A 70 -3.99 21.31 -5.55
N GLU A 71 -4.56 22.21 -4.76
CA GLU A 71 -3.93 23.46 -4.33
C GLU A 71 -2.78 23.27 -3.33
N LYS A 72 -2.81 22.18 -2.54
CA LYS A 72 -1.80 21.85 -1.50
C LYS A 72 -0.66 20.98 -2.01
N ILE A 73 -0.71 20.53 -3.26
CA ILE A 73 0.28 19.62 -3.83
C ILE A 73 1.06 20.36 -4.93
N SER A 74 2.36 20.54 -4.71
CA SER A 74 3.25 21.17 -5.70
C SER A 74 3.69 20.19 -6.79
N VAL A 75 4.04 18.97 -6.39
CA VAL A 75 4.50 17.88 -7.26
C VAL A 75 4.07 16.56 -6.64
N ALA A 76 3.62 15.62 -7.49
CA ALA A 76 3.37 14.23 -7.13
C ALA A 76 4.38 13.31 -7.82
N ILE A 77 5.10 12.50 -7.05
CA ILE A 77 6.12 11.57 -7.52
C ILE A 77 5.63 10.14 -7.26
N PHE A 78 5.45 9.37 -8.33
CA PHE A 78 5.01 7.98 -8.29
C PHE A 78 6.21 7.06 -8.48
N VAL A 79 6.57 6.29 -7.44
CA VAL A 79 7.68 5.35 -7.45
C VAL A 79 7.12 3.94 -7.55
N THR A 80 7.22 3.34 -8.74
CA THR A 80 6.66 1.98 -9.01
C THR A 80 5.25 1.81 -8.43
N ALA A 81 4.43 2.86 -8.59
CA ALA A 81 3.17 3.01 -7.87
C ALA A 81 1.97 2.82 -8.79
N TYR A 82 0.86 2.36 -8.19
CA TYR A 82 -0.40 2.26 -8.89
C TYR A 82 -1.10 3.60 -8.90
N VAL A 83 -1.55 4.05 -10.07
CA VAL A 83 -2.20 5.35 -10.25
C VAL A 83 -3.61 5.10 -10.73
N ILE A 84 -4.60 5.71 -10.06
CA ILE A 84 -5.98 5.76 -10.55
C ILE A 84 -6.27 7.14 -11.15
N SER A 85 -7.23 7.20 -12.06
CA SER A 85 -7.68 8.44 -12.72
C SER A 85 -9.16 8.34 -13.06
N GLU A 86 -9.73 9.40 -13.64
CA GLU A 86 -11.13 9.40 -14.13
C GLU A 86 -11.45 8.22 -15.06
N ASN A 87 -10.46 7.77 -15.86
CA ASN A 87 -10.61 6.69 -16.83
C ASN A 87 -10.02 5.35 -16.35
N LEU A 88 -9.49 5.28 -15.13
CA LEU A 88 -8.90 4.07 -14.57
C LEU A 88 -9.27 3.95 -13.10
N THR A 89 -10.34 3.19 -12.83
CA THR A 89 -10.85 3.02 -11.47
C THR A 89 -9.98 2.06 -10.66
N TYR A 90 -10.17 2.08 -9.34
CA TYR A 90 -9.52 1.10 -8.47
C TYR A 90 -9.92 -0.35 -8.81
N LEU A 91 -11.16 -0.58 -9.29
CA LEU A 91 -11.60 -1.91 -9.71
C LEU A 91 -10.90 -2.37 -10.99
N ASP A 92 -10.75 -1.48 -11.97
CA ASP A 92 -10.01 -1.76 -13.21
C ASP A 92 -8.55 -2.12 -12.90
N LEU A 93 -7.94 -1.34 -11.98
CA LEU A 93 -6.60 -1.60 -11.48
C LEU A 93 -6.50 -3.01 -10.86
N LEU A 94 -7.40 -3.39 -9.95
CA LEU A 94 -7.39 -4.71 -9.33
C LEU A 94 -7.55 -5.84 -10.36
N GLN A 95 -8.39 -5.63 -11.38
CA GLN A 95 -8.56 -6.58 -12.47
C GLN A 95 -7.26 -6.78 -13.26
N GLU A 96 -6.57 -5.70 -13.61
CA GLU A 96 -5.29 -5.75 -14.32
C GLU A 96 -4.15 -6.35 -13.46
N LEU A 97 -4.13 -6.07 -12.16
CA LEU A 97 -3.21 -6.74 -11.22
C LEU A 97 -3.45 -8.25 -11.19
N GLY A 98 -4.72 -8.68 -11.20
CA GLY A 98 -5.08 -10.09 -11.27
C GLY A 98 -4.54 -10.77 -12.53
N LYS A 99 -4.69 -10.12 -13.69
CA LYS A 99 -4.19 -10.63 -14.98
C LYS A 99 -2.66 -10.68 -15.04
N SER A 100 -1.99 -9.64 -14.55
CA SER A 100 -0.54 -9.46 -14.66
C SER A 100 0.27 -10.24 -13.63
N ALA A 101 -0.29 -10.53 -12.46
CA ALA A 101 0.42 -11.24 -11.39
C ALA A 101 0.79 -12.69 -11.75
N GLY A 102 0.05 -13.33 -12.65
CA GLY A 102 0.25 -14.75 -12.97
C GLY A 102 0.09 -15.63 -11.72
N SER A 103 1.04 -16.55 -11.49
CA SER A 103 1.04 -17.36 -10.26
C SER A 103 1.22 -16.48 -9.02
N SER A 104 0.30 -16.63 -8.07
CA SER A 104 0.40 -15.96 -6.75
C SER A 104 1.52 -16.52 -5.87
N MET A 105 2.14 -17.64 -6.25
CA MET A 105 3.22 -18.30 -5.52
C MET A 105 2.86 -18.53 -4.04
N ASP A 106 3.59 -17.93 -3.11
CA ASP A 106 3.38 -18.01 -1.66
C ASP A 106 2.63 -16.80 -1.09
N THR A 107 2.01 -15.99 -1.95
CA THR A 107 1.13 -14.89 -1.55
C THR A 107 -0.15 -15.42 -0.94
N GLN A 108 -0.54 -14.87 0.22
CA GLN A 108 -1.77 -15.23 0.91
C GLN A 108 -2.83 -14.15 0.72
N PHE A 109 -4.09 -14.58 0.60
CA PHE A 109 -5.25 -13.72 0.46
C PHE A 109 -6.16 -13.89 1.67
N PHE A 110 -6.67 -12.77 2.19
CA PHE A 110 -7.58 -12.74 3.33
C PHE A 110 -8.94 -12.21 2.90
N PHE A 111 -9.99 -12.82 3.43
CA PHE A 111 -11.38 -12.58 3.04
C PHE A 111 -12.21 -12.19 4.27
N PHE A 112 -11.88 -11.04 4.88
CA PHE A 112 -12.49 -10.62 6.15
C PHE A 112 -14.00 -10.37 6.03
N ASP A 113 -14.47 -9.99 4.84
CA ASP A 113 -15.90 -9.77 4.58
C ASP A 113 -16.69 -11.06 4.25
N GLY A 114 -16.01 -12.22 4.28
CA GLY A 114 -16.56 -13.54 4.00
C GLY A 114 -15.94 -14.21 2.76
N PRO A 115 -15.93 -15.57 2.70
CA PRO A 115 -15.19 -16.34 1.71
C PRO A 115 -15.69 -16.19 0.26
N ASN A 116 -16.94 -15.75 0.08
CA ASN A 116 -17.56 -15.56 -1.24
C ASN A 116 -17.42 -14.12 -1.78
N LYS A 117 -16.67 -13.26 -1.09
CA LYS A 117 -16.40 -11.88 -1.50
C LYS A 117 -14.96 -11.75 -2.00
N PRO A 118 -14.60 -10.65 -2.69
CA PRO A 118 -13.21 -10.40 -3.06
C PRO A 118 -12.29 -10.35 -1.84
N ALA A 119 -11.02 -10.69 -2.04
CA ALA A 119 -10.02 -10.59 -0.98
C ALA A 119 -9.89 -9.13 -0.50
N THR A 120 -9.95 -8.95 0.82
CA THR A 120 -9.86 -7.65 1.49
C THR A 120 -8.42 -7.26 1.80
N ALA A 121 -7.53 -8.25 1.91
CA ALA A 121 -6.11 -8.04 2.12
C ALA A 121 -5.25 -9.13 1.48
N ARG A 122 -3.97 -8.80 1.28
CA ARG A 122 -2.97 -9.70 0.69
C ARG A 122 -1.67 -9.60 1.47
N LEU A 123 -1.11 -10.74 1.86
CA LEU A 123 0.26 -10.82 2.38
C LEU A 123 1.16 -11.35 1.27
N ILE A 124 2.07 -10.49 0.79
CA ILE A 124 3.01 -10.86 -0.27
C ILE A 124 4.06 -11.79 0.31
N GLY A 125 4.17 -12.99 -0.25
CA GLY A 125 5.13 -13.99 0.20
C GLY A 125 6.56 -13.72 -0.28
N PRO A 126 7.58 -14.24 0.43
CA PRO A 126 8.99 -14.04 0.08
C PRO A 126 9.37 -14.59 -1.30
N LYS A 127 8.79 -15.70 -1.77
CA LYS A 127 9.08 -16.24 -3.11
C LYS A 127 8.50 -15.34 -4.20
N PHE A 128 7.30 -14.79 -3.99
CA PHE A 128 6.73 -13.78 -4.88
C PHE A 128 7.62 -12.54 -4.92
N MET A 129 8.02 -12.01 -3.77
CA MET A 129 8.91 -10.85 -3.69
C MET A 129 10.23 -11.07 -4.43
N ALA A 130 10.91 -12.19 -4.18
CA ALA A 130 12.19 -12.52 -4.81
C ALA A 130 12.12 -12.67 -6.33
N SER A 131 10.99 -13.15 -6.86
CA SER A 131 10.87 -13.46 -8.29
C SER A 131 10.20 -12.35 -9.12
N LYS A 132 9.35 -11.50 -8.50
CA LYS A 132 8.51 -10.53 -9.20
C LYS A 132 8.74 -9.07 -8.80
N MET A 133 9.22 -8.80 -7.57
CA MET A 133 9.40 -7.43 -7.07
C MET A 133 10.88 -7.03 -6.94
N TYR A 134 11.70 -7.93 -6.40
CA TYR A 134 13.11 -7.69 -6.05
C TYR A 134 14.07 -8.60 -6.84
N GLN A 135 13.63 -9.15 -7.97
CA GLN A 135 14.43 -10.05 -8.82
C GLN A 135 15.70 -9.41 -9.38
N LEU A 136 15.79 -8.07 -9.38
CA LEU A 136 16.97 -7.30 -9.77
C LEU A 136 17.70 -6.68 -8.57
N SER A 137 17.27 -6.96 -7.35
CA SER A 137 17.91 -6.46 -6.14
C SER A 137 19.09 -7.35 -5.72
N PRO A 138 20.12 -6.78 -5.06
CA PRO A 138 21.16 -7.58 -4.43
C PRO A 138 20.58 -8.59 -3.42
N PRO A 139 21.19 -9.76 -3.24
CA PRO A 139 20.71 -10.80 -2.33
C PRO A 139 20.48 -10.33 -0.88
N GLU A 140 21.22 -9.31 -0.44
CA GLU A 140 21.14 -8.72 0.89
C GLU A 140 19.75 -8.10 1.18
N VAL A 141 19.05 -7.61 0.14
CA VAL A 141 17.73 -6.98 0.25
C VAL A 141 16.63 -8.00 0.55
N LEU A 142 16.87 -9.28 0.26
CA LEU A 142 15.90 -10.37 0.45
C LEU A 142 16.04 -11.07 1.80
N GLN A 143 16.95 -10.63 2.67
CA GLN A 143 17.19 -11.31 3.94
C GLN A 143 16.05 -11.10 4.95
N PRO A 144 15.60 -12.15 5.68
CA PRO A 144 14.43 -12.09 6.56
C PRO A 144 14.50 -11.12 7.75
N ASN A 145 15.66 -10.51 8.04
CA ASN A 145 15.88 -9.77 9.29
C ASN A 145 15.30 -8.34 9.32
N GLU A 146 14.80 -7.81 8.21
CA GLU A 146 14.21 -6.46 8.17
C GLU A 146 12.68 -6.47 8.08
N MET A 147 12.05 -7.62 7.85
CA MET A 147 10.59 -7.74 7.77
C MET A 147 9.98 -8.03 9.14
N ARG A 148 10.05 -7.04 10.03
CA ARG A 148 9.33 -7.07 11.30
C ARG A 148 7.83 -6.87 11.04
N VAL A 149 7.17 -7.92 10.58
CA VAL A 149 5.72 -8.08 10.79
C VAL A 149 5.57 -8.23 12.30
N ASN A 150 4.84 -7.35 12.97
CA ASN A 150 4.48 -7.53 14.38
C ASN A 150 3.65 -8.82 14.49
N GLY A 151 4.35 -9.93 14.77
CA GLY A 151 3.83 -11.28 14.91
C GLY A 151 3.13 -11.51 16.25
N SER A 152 2.44 -10.52 16.80
CA SER A 152 1.50 -10.75 17.90
C SER A 152 0.14 -11.16 17.32
N ASN A 153 0.11 -12.31 16.64
CA ASN A 153 -1.07 -13.15 16.43
C ASN A 153 -0.62 -14.46 15.79
N SER A 154 -0.05 -15.35 16.61
CA SER A 154 -0.08 -16.78 16.32
C SER A 154 -1.53 -17.27 16.45
N ALA A 155 -2.37 -16.95 15.47
CA ALA A 155 -3.59 -17.68 15.24
C ALA A 155 -3.33 -18.59 14.05
N THR A 156 -3.08 -19.87 14.34
CA THR A 156 -3.12 -20.95 13.36
C THR A 156 -4.50 -20.91 12.70
N MET A 157 -4.62 -20.26 11.54
CA MET A 157 -5.81 -20.33 10.70
C MET A 157 -5.41 -20.85 9.34
N ARG A 158 -6.12 -21.91 8.94
CA ARG A 158 -5.83 -22.76 7.80
C ARG A 158 -5.78 -21.91 6.52
N SER A 159 -4.64 -21.93 5.85
CA SER A 159 -4.57 -21.59 4.42
C SER A 159 -5.30 -22.69 3.66
N GLU A 160 -6.48 -22.39 3.11
CA GLU A 160 -7.03 -23.23 2.05
C GLU A 160 -6.24 -22.93 0.78
N THR A 161 -5.31 -23.82 0.47
CA THR A 161 -4.63 -23.86 -0.81
C THR A 161 -5.66 -24.20 -1.88
N SER A 162 -6.07 -23.21 -2.68
CA SER A 162 -6.72 -23.53 -3.95
C SER A 162 -5.64 -24.08 -4.87
N SER A 163 -5.62 -25.39 -5.01
CA SER A 163 -4.86 -26.10 -6.03
C SER A 163 -5.40 -25.75 -7.41
N GLU A 164 -4.56 -25.18 -8.27
CA GLU A 164 -4.61 -25.42 -9.71
C GLU A 164 -3.78 -26.66 -10.05
#